data_AF-A0AAV7NQF0-F1
#
_entry.id   AF-A0AAV7NQF0-F1
#
_cell.length_a   1.000
_cell.length_b   1.000
_cell.length_c   1.000
_cell.angle_alpha   90.00
_cell.angle_beta   90.00
_cell.angle_gamma   90.00
#
_symmetry.space_group_name_H-M   'P 1'
#
loop_
_entity.id
_entity.type
_entity.pdbx_description
1 polymer ?
#
loop_
_entity_poly.entity_id
_entity_poly.type
_entity_poly.pdbx_seq_one_letter_code
_entity_poly.pdbx_strand_id
1 'polypeptide(L)'
;MNNLSRGRRLRCYCLCQSSPCSGPVRVRQLGTRRWCMARAQEKGEEPTGVQILAAIESSSRATQTQIEAIVIDVNLLRAVLRVVAERSVATEQKVTCMQSDVDKLKASVAILEAKTRKLEACVEDAEGRARRCNLRVVGFPERTMAVQLQRQPYAGVKRKLKDLGYTYMLLYPAKLKVLHAGCSHFFQSPEAAWDQLERNDGTETPESLRGRVVGDSVG
;
A
#
# COMPACT_ATOMS: atom_id res chain seq x y z
N MET A 1 22.82 24.37 -2.95
CA MET A 1 22.31 25.60 -2.32
C MET A 1 22.26 25.34 -0.83
N ASN A 2 23.28 25.77 -0.08
CA ASN A 2 23.35 27.08 0.59
C ASN A 2 22.25 27.23 1.67
N ASN A 3 22.50 27.63 2.91
CA ASN A 3 23.69 28.03 3.62
C ASN A 3 23.26 28.44 5.06
N LEU A 4 24.19 28.30 6.03
CA LEU A 4 24.43 29.17 7.20
C LEU A 4 23.27 29.40 8.21
N SER A 5 23.45 29.25 9.54
CA SER A 5 24.42 29.98 10.35
C SER A 5 24.46 29.52 11.84
N ARG A 6 25.70 29.34 12.36
CA ARG A 6 26.28 29.86 13.65
C ARG A 6 25.58 29.46 14.98
N GLY A 7 26.21 28.79 15.95
CA GLY A 7 27.44 29.09 16.74
C GLY A 7 27.02 29.39 18.21
N ARG A 8 27.65 28.99 19.33
CA ARG A 8 29.06 28.85 19.74
C ARG A 8 29.20 28.02 21.04
N ARG A 9 30.32 27.27 21.15
CA ARG A 9 31.33 27.08 22.23
C ARG A 9 30.84 26.87 23.68
N LEU A 10 31.34 25.88 24.44
CA LEU A 10 32.71 25.79 25.00
C LEU A 10 33.06 24.31 25.32
N ARG A 11 34.13 23.74 24.74
CA ARG A 11 35.45 23.43 25.37
C ARG A 11 35.42 22.82 26.77
N CYS A 12 35.87 21.56 26.88
CA CYS A 12 37.01 21.14 27.69
C CYS A 12 37.53 19.78 27.19
N TYR A 13 38.82 19.55 27.37
CA TYR A 13 39.70 18.75 26.52
C TYR A 13 39.86 17.29 26.99
N CYS A 14 39.83 16.35 26.04
CA CYS A 14 40.51 15.06 26.16
C CYS A 14 41.90 15.21 25.53
N LEU A 15 42.96 14.93 26.30
CA LEU A 15 44.32 14.79 25.79
C LEU A 15 44.72 13.32 25.90
N CYS A 16 44.58 12.63 24.78
CA CYS A 16 45.25 11.38 24.45
C CYS A 16 46.04 11.68 23.17
N GLN A 17 47.37 11.56 23.20
CA GLN A 17 48.28 11.56 22.05
C GLN A 17 49.66 11.12 22.58
N SER A 18 50.17 9.94 22.21
CA SER A 18 50.88 9.66 20.95
C SER A 18 52.20 10.42 20.84
N SER A 19 53.30 9.70 21.02
CA SER A 19 54.64 10.04 20.54
C SER A 19 54.63 10.32 19.03
N PRO A 20 55.48 11.23 18.50
CA PRO A 20 56.74 10.76 17.90
C PRO A 20 57.93 11.73 17.97
N CYS A 21 59.13 11.14 17.80
CA CYS A 21 60.45 11.75 17.71
C CYS A 21 60.61 12.77 16.56
N SER A 22 61.38 13.85 16.75
CA SER A 22 62.45 14.33 15.80
C SER A 22 63.06 15.72 16.15
N GLY A 23 64.39 15.73 16.40
CA GLY A 23 65.37 16.81 16.12
C GLY A 23 65.72 17.85 17.22
N PRO A 24 66.89 18.56 17.17
CA PRO A 24 68.19 18.25 16.57
C PRO A 24 69.33 18.14 17.61
N VAL A 25 70.37 17.38 17.23
CA VAL A 25 71.60 17.14 17.99
C VAL A 25 72.48 18.40 17.98
N ARG A 26 72.78 18.93 19.17
CA ARG A 26 73.71 20.05 19.35
C ARG A 26 75.09 19.49 19.76
N VAL A 27 76.00 19.45 18.81
CA VAL A 27 77.42 19.16 19.03
C VAL A 27 78.03 20.32 19.84
N ARG A 28 78.52 20.04 21.05
CA ARG A 28 79.41 20.93 21.78
C ARG A 28 80.67 20.18 22.21
N GLN A 29 81.73 20.50 21.46
CA GLN A 29 83.15 20.56 21.79
C GLN A 29 83.64 19.70 22.97
N LEU A 30 84.47 18.72 22.58
CA LEU A 30 85.42 17.99 23.40
C LEU A 30 86.37 18.97 24.11
N GLY A 31 86.02 19.32 25.34
CA GLY A 31 86.94 19.86 26.33
C GLY A 31 87.53 18.71 27.12
N THR A 32 88.84 18.53 27.04
CA THR A 32 89.65 17.61 27.83
C THR A 32 89.46 17.84 29.33
N ARG A 33 88.46 17.17 29.91
CA ARG A 33 88.29 17.05 31.35
C ARG A 33 88.40 15.57 31.70
N ARG A 34 89.66 15.18 31.90
CA ARG A 34 90.14 14.35 33.00
C ARG A 34 89.10 13.31 33.47
N TRP A 35 89.31 12.07 33.06
CA TRP A 35 88.64 10.88 33.58
C TRP A 35 88.86 10.78 35.10
N CYS A 36 88.09 11.55 35.87
CA CYS A 36 87.76 11.15 37.22
C CYS A 36 86.72 10.05 37.05
N MET A 37 87.13 8.81 37.29
CA MET A 37 86.23 7.70 37.58
C MET A 37 85.40 8.05 38.82
N ALA A 38 84.45 8.97 38.69
CA ALA A 38 83.26 8.94 39.50
C ALA A 38 82.47 7.75 38.97
N ARG A 39 82.87 6.55 39.43
CA ARG A 39 81.95 5.46 39.61
C ARG A 39 80.88 6.07 40.52
N ALA A 40 79.84 6.65 39.92
CA ALA A 40 78.60 6.88 40.62
C ALA A 40 78.13 5.47 40.96
N GLN A 41 78.66 4.95 42.07
CA GLN A 41 77.99 3.94 42.83
C GLN A 41 76.66 4.60 43.18
N GLU A 42 75.65 4.31 42.37
CA GLU A 42 74.38 3.89 42.94
C GLU A 42 74.77 2.76 43.91
N LYS A 43 75.13 3.15 45.14
CA LYS A 43 75.06 2.22 46.25
C LYS A 43 73.58 1.86 46.23
N GLY A 44 73.27 0.66 45.72
CA GLY A 44 72.00 0.03 45.95
C GLY A 44 71.85 -0.04 47.45
N GLU A 45 71.24 1.00 48.02
CA GLU A 45 70.89 1.04 49.41
C GLU A 45 69.78 0.00 49.52
N GLU A 46 70.15 -1.18 50.02
CA GLU A 46 69.17 -2.24 50.24
C GLU A 46 68.02 -1.63 51.03
N PRO A 47 66.77 -1.85 50.57
CA PRO A 47 65.63 -1.18 51.16
C PRO A 47 65.60 -1.54 52.64
N THR A 48 65.85 -0.53 53.49
CA THR A 48 65.78 -0.71 54.94
C THR A 48 64.40 -1.26 55.29
N GLY A 49 64.28 -2.14 56.29
CA GLY A 49 63.00 -2.80 56.61
C GLY A 49 61.81 -1.84 56.76
N VAL A 50 62.08 -0.58 57.14
CA VAL A 50 61.12 0.52 57.18
C VAL A 50 60.55 0.89 55.81
N GLN A 51 61.37 0.94 54.75
CA GLN A 51 60.93 1.20 53.38
C GLN A 51 60.03 0.08 52.83
N ILE A 52 60.35 -1.18 53.17
CA ILE A 52 59.53 -2.34 52.79
C ILE A 52 58.16 -2.27 53.48
N LEU A 53 58.13 -1.99 54.79
CA LEU A 53 56.89 -1.83 55.54
C LEU A 53 56.05 -0.65 55.03
N ALA A 54 56.66 0.48 54.72
CA ALA A 54 55.97 1.64 54.13
C ALA A 54 55.38 1.31 52.75
N ALA A 55 56.10 0.55 51.92
CA ALA A 55 55.60 0.08 50.63
C ALA A 55 54.40 -0.87 50.81
N ILE A 56 54.47 -1.80 51.76
CA ILE A 56 53.36 -2.71 52.10
C ILE A 56 52.14 -1.94 52.59
N GLU A 57 52.32 -0.96 53.48
CA GLU A 57 51.21 -0.11 53.94
C GLU A 57 50.62 0.71 52.78
N SER A 58 51.43 1.28 51.91
CA SER A 58 50.95 2.05 50.76
C SER A 58 50.18 1.19 49.76
N SER A 59 50.66 -0.02 49.49
CA SER A 59 50.00 -1.02 48.64
C SER A 59 48.70 -1.52 49.27
N SER A 60 48.70 -1.79 50.58
CA SER A 60 47.52 -2.19 51.34
C SER A 60 46.46 -1.09 51.38
N ARG A 61 46.86 0.17 51.56
CA ARG A 61 45.92 1.31 51.46
C ARG A 61 45.36 1.44 50.05
N ALA A 62 46.18 1.26 49.02
CA ALA A 62 45.73 1.31 47.63
C ALA A 62 44.70 0.20 47.33
N THR A 63 44.94 -1.05 47.72
CA THR A 63 43.97 -2.14 47.53
C THR A 63 42.69 -1.91 48.33
N GLN A 64 42.80 -1.37 49.54
CA GLN A 64 41.62 -1.01 50.36
C GLN A 64 40.72 0.00 49.65
N THR A 65 41.30 1.06 49.08
CA THR A 65 40.52 2.07 48.32
C THR A 65 39.88 1.49 47.06
N GLN A 66 40.56 0.58 46.37
CA GLN A 66 39.99 -0.11 45.20
C GLN A 66 38.83 -1.03 45.60
N ILE A 67 38.94 -1.73 46.73
CA ILE A 67 37.86 -2.56 47.28
C ILE A 67 36.66 -1.69 47.64
N GLU A 68 36.86 -0.56 48.31
CA GLU A 68 35.78 0.38 48.64
C GLU A 68 35.07 0.90 47.39
N ALA A 69 35.83 1.26 46.34
CA ALA A 69 35.26 1.66 45.06
C ALA A 69 34.42 0.55 44.41
N ILE A 70 34.94 -0.69 44.37
CA ILE A 70 34.20 -1.85 43.85
C ILE A 70 32.93 -2.11 44.66
N VAL A 71 32.96 -1.96 45.98
CA VAL A 71 31.78 -2.13 46.84
C VAL A 71 30.70 -1.10 46.49
N ILE A 72 31.08 0.15 46.23
CA ILE A 72 30.15 1.19 45.78
C ILE A 72 29.53 0.80 44.43
N ASP A 73 30.34 0.38 43.46
CA ASP A 73 29.87 -0.02 42.13
C ASP A 73 28.94 -1.24 42.20
N VAL A 74 29.24 -2.24 43.02
CA VAL A 74 28.38 -3.41 43.24
C VAL A 74 27.03 -3.01 43.83
N ASN A 75 27.02 -2.05 44.78
CA ASN A 75 25.78 -1.54 45.36
C ASN A 75 24.96 -0.76 44.33
N LEU A 76 25.61 0.01 43.46
CA LEU A 76 24.96 0.71 42.35
C LEU A 76 24.37 -0.28 41.34
N LEU A 77 25.13 -1.31 40.96
CA LEU A 77 24.67 -2.37 40.05
C LEU A 77 23.47 -3.11 40.63
N ARG A 78 23.50 -3.43 41.94
CA ARG A 78 22.33 -4.01 42.63
C ARG A 78 21.10 -3.11 42.53
N ALA A 79 21.27 -1.80 42.69
CA ALA A 79 20.16 -0.85 42.56
C ALA A 79 19.60 -0.81 41.13
N VAL A 80 20.47 -0.77 40.11
CA VAL A 80 20.05 -0.81 38.70
C VAL A 80 19.34 -2.12 38.36
N LEU A 81 19.89 -3.25 38.79
CA LEU A 81 19.29 -4.57 38.57
C LEU A 81 17.91 -4.67 39.21
N ARG A 82 17.72 -4.09 40.41
CA ARG A 82 16.41 -4.03 41.04
C ARG A 82 15.39 -3.27 40.19
N VAL A 83 15.76 -2.09 39.68
CA VAL A 83 14.89 -1.29 38.81
C VAL A 83 14.54 -2.05 37.52
N VAL A 84 15.51 -2.74 36.92
CA VAL A 84 15.28 -3.54 35.72
C VAL A 84 14.36 -4.72 36.01
N ALA A 85 14.54 -5.41 37.14
CA ALA A 85 13.67 -6.51 37.55
C ALA A 85 12.22 -6.04 37.75
N GLU A 86 12.01 -4.92 38.44
CA GLU A 86 10.67 -4.33 38.64
C GLU A 86 10.02 -3.94 37.29
N ARG A 87 10.80 -3.38 36.36
CA ARG A 87 10.32 -3.08 35.00
C ARG A 87 10.00 -4.34 34.21
N SER A 88 10.81 -5.41 34.34
CA SER A 88 10.56 -6.71 33.68
C SER A 88 9.20 -7.27 34.10
N VAL A 89 8.94 -7.32 35.41
CA VAL A 89 7.67 -7.81 35.95
C VAL A 89 6.50 -6.97 35.45
N ALA A 90 6.62 -5.64 35.42
CA ALA A 90 5.57 -4.77 34.91
C ALA A 90 5.29 -5.01 33.41
N THR A 91 6.33 -5.26 32.61
CA THR A 91 6.16 -5.60 31.19
C THR A 91 5.56 -6.98 30.99
N GLU A 92 5.96 -7.96 31.79
CA GLU A 92 5.40 -9.32 31.76
C GLU A 92 3.91 -9.31 32.10
N GLN A 93 3.49 -8.55 33.12
CA GLN A 93 2.07 -8.38 33.47
C GLN A 93 1.26 -7.72 32.35
N LYS A 94 1.82 -6.71 31.68
CA LYS A 94 1.15 -6.11 30.51
C LYS A 94 1.00 -7.14 29.39
N VAL A 95 2.02 -7.95 29.14
CA VAL A 95 1.99 -9.01 28.13
C VAL A 95 0.93 -10.06 28.47
N THR A 96 0.79 -10.47 29.74
CA THR A 96 -0.25 -11.45 30.13
C THR A 96 -1.66 -10.88 29.99
N CYS A 97 -1.89 -9.61 30.35
CA CYS A 97 -3.17 -8.94 30.10
C CYS A 97 -3.48 -8.88 28.60
N MET A 98 -2.52 -8.46 27.78
CA MET A 98 -2.67 -8.41 26.33
C MET A 98 -2.94 -9.79 25.72
N GLN A 99 -2.29 -10.85 26.22
CA GLN A 99 -2.57 -12.22 25.80
C GLN A 99 -4.03 -12.61 26.10
N SER A 100 -4.54 -12.28 27.29
CA SER A 100 -5.93 -12.56 27.65
C SER A 100 -6.94 -11.83 26.74
N ASP A 101 -6.63 -10.60 26.32
CA ASP A 101 -7.48 -9.84 25.41
C ASP A 101 -7.40 -10.39 23.98
N VAL A 102 -6.22 -10.81 23.53
CA VAL A 102 -6.05 -11.53 22.26
C VAL A 102 -6.90 -12.80 22.24
N ASP A 103 -6.97 -13.55 23.33
CA ASP A 103 -7.79 -14.76 23.40
C ASP A 103 -9.30 -14.46 23.38
N LYS A 104 -9.75 -13.40 24.05
CA LYS A 104 -11.14 -12.91 23.95
C LYS A 104 -11.48 -12.49 22.51
N LEU A 105 -10.58 -11.77 21.85
CA LEU A 105 -10.76 -11.33 20.47
C LEU A 105 -10.82 -12.54 19.52
N LYS A 106 -9.91 -13.51 19.65
CA LYS A 106 -9.95 -14.76 18.88
C LYS A 106 -11.28 -15.51 19.06
N ALA A 107 -11.79 -15.59 20.30
CA ALA A 107 -13.09 -16.20 20.56
C ALA A 107 -14.24 -15.43 19.88
N SER A 108 -14.20 -14.10 19.92
CA SER A 108 -15.20 -13.26 19.23
C SER A 108 -15.17 -13.43 17.71
N VAL A 109 -13.98 -13.54 17.12
CA VAL A 109 -13.78 -13.81 15.69
C VAL A 109 -14.37 -15.17 15.32
N ALA A 110 -14.08 -16.22 16.10
CA ALA A 110 -14.65 -17.55 15.87
C ALA A 110 -16.19 -17.54 15.91
N ILE A 111 -16.79 -16.78 16.83
CA ILE A 111 -18.26 -16.63 16.92
C ILE A 111 -18.80 -15.90 15.68
N LEU A 112 -18.14 -14.83 15.24
CA LEU A 112 -18.55 -14.06 14.07
C LEU A 112 -18.43 -14.89 12.79
N GLU A 113 -17.34 -15.64 12.61
CA GLU A 113 -17.17 -16.57 11.49
C GLU A 113 -18.26 -17.66 11.48
N ALA A 114 -18.64 -18.17 12.65
CA ALA A 114 -19.74 -19.13 12.74
C ALA A 114 -21.09 -18.48 12.34
N LYS A 115 -21.30 -17.20 12.65
CA LYS A 115 -22.51 -16.46 12.24
C LYS A 115 -22.52 -16.16 10.74
N THR A 116 -21.39 -15.74 10.15
CA THR A 116 -21.31 -15.48 8.71
C THR A 116 -21.59 -16.75 7.92
N ARG A 117 -20.99 -17.88 8.30
CA ARG A 117 -21.27 -19.19 7.67
C ARG A 117 -22.75 -19.58 7.73
N LYS A 118 -23.42 -19.32 8.87
CA LYS A 118 -24.86 -19.60 9.01
C LYS A 118 -25.70 -18.71 8.09
N LEU A 119 -25.40 -17.41 8.05
CA LEU A 119 -26.13 -16.47 7.21
C LEU A 119 -25.91 -16.78 5.73
N GLU A 120 -24.69 -17.12 5.32
CA GLU A 120 -24.37 -17.57 3.96
C GLU A 120 -25.23 -18.78 3.56
N ALA A 121 -25.27 -19.83 4.39
CA ALA A 121 -26.11 -21.00 4.14
C ALA A 121 -27.62 -20.67 4.06
N CYS A 122 -28.11 -19.78 4.92
CA CYS A 122 -29.51 -19.34 4.87
C CYS A 122 -29.83 -18.54 3.60
N VAL A 123 -28.91 -17.70 3.13
CA VAL A 123 -29.07 -16.93 1.88
C VAL A 123 -29.07 -17.87 0.69
N GLU A 124 -28.16 -18.83 0.61
CA GLU A 124 -28.14 -19.84 -0.47
C GLU A 124 -29.45 -20.64 -0.54
N ASP A 125 -29.98 -21.06 0.60
CA ASP A 125 -31.25 -21.77 0.69
C ASP A 125 -32.45 -20.87 0.29
N ALA A 126 -32.45 -19.61 0.73
CA ALA A 126 -33.48 -18.63 0.35
C ALA A 126 -33.45 -18.31 -1.16
N GLU A 127 -32.27 -18.10 -1.75
CA GLU A 127 -32.09 -17.91 -3.18
C GLU A 127 -32.52 -19.15 -3.97
N GLY A 128 -32.15 -20.34 -3.48
CA GLY A 128 -32.56 -21.61 -4.07
C GLY A 128 -34.07 -21.80 -4.08
N ARG A 129 -34.77 -21.42 -3.01
CA ARG A 129 -36.25 -21.39 -2.99
C ARG A 129 -36.81 -20.35 -3.95
N ALA A 130 -36.30 -19.11 -3.92
CA ALA A 130 -36.80 -18.04 -4.77
C ALA A 130 -36.69 -18.40 -6.25
N ARG A 131 -35.54 -18.92 -6.71
CA ARG A 131 -35.35 -19.35 -8.10
C ARG A 131 -36.30 -20.48 -8.51
N ARG A 132 -36.59 -21.43 -7.62
CA ARG A 132 -37.56 -22.51 -7.88
C ARG A 132 -38.99 -22.00 -8.03
N CYS A 133 -39.33 -20.91 -7.33
CA CYS A 133 -40.67 -20.33 -7.35
C CYS A 133 -40.86 -19.24 -8.43
N ASN A 134 -39.81 -18.86 -9.16
CA ASN A 134 -39.90 -17.81 -10.18
C ASN A 134 -40.46 -18.37 -11.50
N LEU A 135 -41.65 -17.92 -11.91
CA LEU A 135 -42.19 -18.18 -13.25
C LEU A 135 -41.62 -17.17 -14.25
N ARG A 136 -40.89 -17.64 -15.26
CA ARG A 136 -40.34 -16.79 -16.32
C ARG A 136 -41.35 -16.66 -17.47
N VAL A 137 -42.09 -15.55 -17.49
CA VAL A 137 -43.01 -15.23 -18.60
C VAL A 137 -42.24 -14.59 -19.75
N VAL A 138 -42.12 -15.29 -20.88
CA VAL A 138 -41.48 -14.82 -22.11
C VAL A 138 -42.50 -14.90 -23.24
N GLY A 139 -42.55 -13.88 -24.10
CA GLY A 139 -43.47 -13.86 -25.24
C GLY A 139 -44.84 -13.24 -24.96
N PHE A 140 -45.04 -12.63 -23.78
CA PHE A 140 -46.22 -11.79 -23.57
C PHE A 140 -46.06 -10.50 -24.38
N PRO A 141 -46.95 -10.22 -25.33
CA PRO A 141 -46.72 -9.13 -26.24
C PRO A 141 -47.18 -7.80 -25.61
N GLU A 142 -46.28 -6.83 -25.56
CA GLU A 142 -46.42 -5.54 -24.85
C GLU A 142 -47.58 -4.64 -25.37
N ARG A 143 -48.13 -4.95 -26.55
CA ARG A 143 -49.14 -4.13 -27.24
C ARG A 143 -50.52 -4.76 -27.14
N THR A 144 -51.59 -3.97 -27.15
CA THR A 144 -52.96 -4.50 -27.23
C THR A 144 -53.16 -5.42 -28.44
N MET A 145 -53.98 -6.47 -28.30
CA MET A 145 -54.27 -7.45 -29.37
C MET A 145 -54.73 -6.79 -30.69
N ALA A 146 -55.54 -5.74 -30.62
CA ALA A 146 -56.01 -5.00 -31.79
C ALA A 146 -54.86 -4.42 -32.64
N VAL A 147 -53.85 -3.85 -31.99
CA VAL A 147 -52.66 -3.30 -32.67
C VAL A 147 -51.80 -4.42 -33.24
N GLN A 148 -51.73 -5.59 -32.60
CA GLN A 148 -50.96 -6.71 -33.14
C GLN A 148 -51.57 -7.30 -34.39
N LEU A 149 -52.89 -7.52 -34.40
CA LEU A 149 -53.63 -7.99 -35.58
C LEU A 149 -53.39 -7.06 -36.77
N GLN A 150 -53.43 -5.75 -36.55
CA GLN A 150 -53.12 -4.77 -37.61
C GLN A 150 -51.65 -4.82 -38.06
N ARG A 151 -50.72 -5.28 -37.21
CA ARG A 151 -49.28 -5.36 -37.52
C ARG A 151 -48.84 -6.71 -38.10
N GLN A 152 -49.65 -7.77 -37.94
CA GLN A 152 -49.34 -9.11 -38.44
C GLN A 152 -49.14 -9.15 -39.97
N PRO A 153 -49.99 -8.51 -40.79
CA PRO A 153 -49.83 -8.51 -42.25
C PRO A 153 -48.49 -7.92 -42.72
N TYR A 154 -47.93 -6.98 -41.96
CA TYR A 154 -46.64 -6.35 -42.27
C TYR A 154 -45.43 -7.24 -41.97
N ALA A 155 -45.60 -8.43 -41.36
CA ALA A 155 -44.49 -9.31 -41.00
C ALA A 155 -43.67 -9.77 -42.22
N GLY A 156 -44.34 -10.07 -43.33
CA GLY A 156 -43.68 -10.46 -44.59
C GLY A 156 -42.86 -9.31 -45.17
N VAL A 157 -43.46 -8.14 -45.33
CA VAL A 157 -42.83 -6.93 -45.88
C VAL A 157 -41.58 -6.56 -45.08
N LYS A 158 -41.66 -6.60 -43.74
CA LYS A 158 -40.51 -6.30 -42.86
C LYS A 158 -39.33 -7.23 -43.07
N ARG A 159 -39.60 -8.53 -43.26
CA ARG A 159 -38.55 -9.52 -43.50
C ARG A 159 -37.82 -9.18 -44.80
N LYS A 160 -38.57 -8.92 -45.88
CA LYS A 160 -38.01 -8.52 -47.16
C LYS A 160 -37.26 -7.19 -47.11
N LEU A 161 -37.78 -6.18 -46.43
CA LEU A 161 -37.10 -4.90 -46.23
C LEU A 161 -35.78 -5.06 -45.47
N LYS A 162 -35.73 -5.97 -44.49
CA LYS A 162 -34.50 -6.30 -43.76
C LYS A 162 -33.50 -7.02 -44.66
N ASP A 163 -33.96 -7.95 -45.49
CA ASP A 163 -33.12 -8.69 -46.44
C ASP A 163 -32.52 -7.76 -47.52
N LEU A 164 -33.28 -6.75 -47.95
CA LEU A 164 -32.84 -5.71 -48.89
C LEU A 164 -32.03 -4.57 -48.23
N GLY A 165 -31.86 -4.59 -46.91
CA GLY A 165 -31.08 -3.58 -46.18
C GLY A 165 -31.76 -2.20 -46.04
N TYR A 166 -33.07 -2.09 -46.29
CA TYR A 166 -33.81 -0.84 -46.11
C TYR A 166 -34.12 -0.57 -44.65
N THR A 167 -33.97 0.70 -44.24
CA THR A 167 -34.41 1.12 -42.91
C THR A 167 -35.91 1.37 -42.91
N TYR A 168 -36.62 0.76 -41.97
CA TYR A 168 -38.06 0.88 -41.86
C TYR A 168 -38.51 1.09 -40.42
N MET A 169 -39.65 1.74 -40.27
CA MET A 169 -40.32 1.96 -39.00
C MET A 169 -41.81 1.67 -39.14
N LEU A 170 -42.38 0.88 -38.22
CA LEU A 170 -43.83 0.67 -38.17
C LEU A 170 -44.45 1.58 -37.10
N LEU A 171 -44.99 2.71 -37.56
CA LEU A 171 -45.65 3.73 -36.75
C LEU A 171 -47.00 3.23 -36.20
N TYR A 172 -47.47 3.88 -35.14
CA TYR A 172 -48.76 3.56 -34.50
C TYR A 172 -49.95 4.00 -35.38
N PRO A 173 -51.04 3.21 -35.46
CA PRO A 173 -51.16 1.83 -34.96
C PRO A 173 -50.46 0.80 -35.89
N ALA A 174 -50.58 0.95 -37.21
CA ALA A 174 -49.93 0.12 -38.23
C ALA A 174 -49.68 0.87 -39.55
N LYS A 175 -48.79 1.89 -39.54
CA LYS A 175 -48.36 2.62 -40.74
C LYS A 175 -46.88 2.37 -41.00
N LEU A 176 -46.52 1.77 -42.13
CA LEU A 176 -45.13 1.42 -42.44
C LEU A 176 -44.43 2.59 -43.13
N LYS A 177 -43.37 3.10 -42.50
CA LYS A 177 -42.47 4.09 -43.08
C LYS A 177 -41.21 3.38 -43.57
N VAL A 178 -40.87 3.52 -44.83
CA VAL A 178 -39.65 2.97 -45.44
C VAL A 178 -38.77 4.13 -45.91
N LEU A 179 -37.48 4.06 -45.60
CA LEU A 179 -36.52 5.07 -46.04
C LEU A 179 -35.66 4.46 -47.16
N HIS A 180 -35.74 5.07 -48.34
CA HIS A 180 -35.00 4.68 -49.54
C HIS A 180 -34.37 5.93 -50.17
N ALA A 181 -33.05 5.92 -50.42
CA ALA A 181 -32.33 7.03 -51.07
C ALA A 181 -32.62 8.44 -50.47
N GLY A 182 -32.85 8.53 -49.16
CA GLY A 182 -33.21 9.79 -48.48
C GLY A 182 -34.70 10.18 -48.55
N CYS A 183 -35.50 9.48 -49.37
CA CYS A 183 -36.95 9.63 -49.46
C CYS A 183 -37.66 8.75 -48.43
N SER A 184 -38.65 9.31 -47.74
CA SER A 184 -39.52 8.59 -46.81
C SER A 184 -40.84 8.24 -47.49
N HIS A 185 -41.08 6.95 -47.71
CA HIS A 185 -42.37 6.47 -48.22
C HIS A 185 -43.24 5.95 -47.08
N PHE A 186 -44.54 6.28 -47.12
CA PHE A 186 -45.52 5.85 -46.12
C PHE A 186 -46.54 4.91 -46.75
N PHE A 187 -46.75 3.76 -46.11
CA PHE A 187 -47.68 2.74 -46.55
C PHE A 187 -48.70 2.43 -45.44
N GLN A 188 -49.98 2.48 -45.80
CA GLN A 188 -51.09 2.11 -44.93
C GLN A 188 -51.58 0.66 -45.16
N SER A 189 -51.15 0.05 -46.26
CA SER A 189 -51.43 -1.35 -46.61
C SER A 189 -50.13 -2.11 -46.86
N PRO A 190 -50.04 -3.39 -46.44
CA PRO A 190 -48.89 -4.24 -46.75
C PRO A 190 -48.73 -4.53 -48.25
N GLU A 191 -49.82 -4.63 -49.01
CA GLU A 191 -49.80 -4.93 -50.45
C GLU A 191 -49.20 -3.77 -51.25
N ALA A 192 -49.61 -2.53 -50.94
CA ALA A 192 -49.04 -1.34 -51.56
C ALA A 192 -47.52 -1.23 -51.33
N ALA A 193 -47.03 -1.71 -50.19
CA ALA A 193 -45.60 -1.77 -49.91
C ALA A 193 -44.89 -2.86 -50.74
N TRP A 194 -45.53 -4.02 -50.97
CA TRP A 194 -45.00 -5.06 -51.85
C TRP A 194 -44.94 -4.63 -53.31
N ASP A 195 -46.02 -4.09 -53.85
CA ASP A 195 -46.08 -3.60 -55.22
C ASP A 195 -45.01 -2.53 -55.49
N GLN A 196 -44.72 -1.70 -54.49
CA GLN A 196 -43.68 -0.69 -54.60
C GLN A 196 -42.27 -1.29 -54.49
N LEU A 197 -42.09 -2.38 -53.75
CA LEU A 197 -40.82 -3.12 -53.73
C LEU A 197 -40.58 -3.83 -55.06
N GLU A 198 -41.58 -4.52 -55.60
CA GLU A 198 -41.47 -5.22 -56.90
C GLU A 198 -41.18 -4.26 -58.06
N ARG A 199 -41.74 -3.04 -58.01
CA ARG A 199 -41.41 -1.98 -58.97
C ARG A 199 -39.98 -1.44 -58.79
N ASN A 200 -39.43 -1.49 -57.58
CA ASN A 200 -38.09 -1.00 -57.25
C ASN A 200 -37.00 -2.09 -57.39
N ASP A 201 -37.37 -3.37 -57.53
CA ASP A 201 -36.45 -4.49 -57.75
C ASP A 201 -35.69 -4.38 -59.09
N GLY A 202 -35.93 -3.32 -59.88
CA GLY A 202 -35.33 -3.10 -61.21
C GLY A 202 -34.38 -1.90 -61.38
N THR A 203 -34.15 -1.00 -60.42
CA THR A 203 -33.26 0.20 -60.51
C THR A 203 -33.39 0.95 -59.16
N GLU A 204 -32.39 1.40 -58.39
CA GLU A 204 -31.06 1.96 -58.64
C GLU A 204 -30.19 1.80 -57.37
N THR A 205 -28.89 1.60 -57.56
CA THR A 205 -27.85 1.70 -56.52
C THR A 205 -27.74 3.13 -55.98
N PRO A 206 -27.45 3.34 -54.67
CA PRO A 206 -27.62 4.63 -53.98
C PRO A 206 -26.51 5.67 -54.23
N GLU A 207 -25.80 5.64 -55.36
CA GLU A 207 -24.71 6.59 -55.65
C GLU A 207 -25.03 7.64 -56.73
N SER A 208 -26.19 7.59 -57.39
CA SER A 208 -26.41 8.45 -58.58
C SER A 208 -27.10 9.80 -58.38
N LEU A 209 -27.62 10.17 -57.20
CA LEU A 209 -28.34 11.45 -57.05
C LEU A 209 -27.90 12.25 -55.82
N ARG A 210 -26.62 12.60 -55.77
CA ARG A 210 -26.14 13.76 -55.03
C ARG A 210 -26.41 15.01 -55.87
N GLY A 211 -27.65 15.49 -55.90
CA GLY A 211 -27.96 16.74 -56.60
C GLY A 211 -29.41 16.94 -57.03
N ARG A 212 -30.35 16.98 -56.08
CA ARG A 212 -31.53 17.85 -56.23
C ARG A 212 -32.17 18.14 -54.87
N VAL A 213 -31.81 19.29 -54.31
CA VAL A 213 -32.60 19.94 -53.26
C VAL A 213 -33.78 20.61 -53.96
N VAL A 214 -34.99 20.12 -53.72
CA VAL A 214 -36.27 20.86 -53.77
C VAL A 214 -37.16 20.10 -52.78
N GLY A 215 -37.66 20.66 -51.69
CA GLY A 215 -38.44 21.89 -51.63
C GLY A 215 -39.92 21.50 -51.51
N ASP A 216 -40.41 21.60 -50.27
CA ASP A 216 -41.78 21.94 -49.84
C ASP A 216 -43.00 21.01 -50.02
N SER A 217 -43.85 21.15 -48.98
CA SER A 217 -45.32 20.96 -48.88
C SER A 217 -45.73 19.73 -48.06
N VAL A 218 -46.01 19.88 -46.75
CA VAL A 218 -47.26 20.38 -46.12
C VAL A 218 -48.48 19.52 -46.47
N GLY A 219 -49.11 18.97 -45.42
CA GLY A 219 -50.36 18.19 -45.44
C GLY A 219 -50.47 17.24 -44.26
#